data_AF-W1RR69-F1
#
_entry.id   AF-W1RR69-F1
#
_cell.length_a   1.000
_cell.length_b   1.000
_cell.length_c   1.000
_cell.angle_alpha   90.00
_cell.angle_beta   90.00
_cell.angle_gamma   90.00
#
_symmetry.space_group_name_H-M   'P 1'
#
loop_
_entity.id
_entity.type
_entity.pdbx_description
1 polymer ?
#
loop_
_entity_poly.entity_id
_entity_poly.type
_entity_poly.pdbx_seq_one_letter_code
_entity_poly.pdbx_strand_id
1 'polypeptide(L)'
;MLSILLLLTLSNLTLAECGDFDAKQAADKSAQKYMGGKTFKSALILKRHLPSKRKEVASYVYVKADDLYYTVYSLVNSKCKSEIIKRTNGKH
;
A
#
# COMPACT_ATOMS: atom_id res chain seq x y z
N MET A 1 -34.49 13.40 32.07
CA MET A 1 -34.59 12.80 30.72
C MET A 1 -33.72 13.51 29.67
N LEU A 2 -32.59 14.13 30.05
CA LEU A 2 -31.70 14.85 29.11
C LEU A 2 -30.31 14.19 28.96
N SER A 3 -30.04 13.12 29.71
CA SER A 3 -28.69 12.55 29.85
C SER A 3 -28.42 11.33 28.94
N ILE A 4 -29.42 10.80 28.24
CA ILE A 4 -29.27 9.61 27.38
C ILE A 4 -28.81 9.99 25.95
N LEU A 5 -29.02 11.24 25.53
CA LEU A 5 -28.74 11.66 24.15
C LEU A 5 -27.24 11.89 23.84
N LEU A 6 -26.38 11.97 24.86
CA LEU A 6 -24.96 12.31 24.68
C LEU A 6 -24.05 11.09 24.39
N LEU A 7 -24.51 9.86 24.68
CA LEU A 7 -23.70 8.64 24.59
C LEU A 7 -23.58 8.06 23.16
N LEU A 8 -24.34 8.56 22.19
CA LEU A 8 -24.37 8.03 20.81
C LEU A 8 -23.31 8.62 19.87
N THR A 9 -22.48 9.56 20.32
CA THR A 9 -21.51 10.27 19.45
C THR A 9 -20.10 9.66 19.45
N LEU A 10 -19.84 8.63 20.27
CA LEU A 10 -18.54 7.95 20.34
C LEU A 10 -18.46 6.70 19.44
N SER A 11 -19.22 6.69 18.35
CA SER A 11 -19.02 5.72 17.25
C SER A 11 -17.61 5.90 16.72
N ASN A 12 -16.69 5.06 17.19
CA ASN A 12 -15.31 5.02 16.72
C ASN A 12 -15.33 5.03 15.18
N LEU A 13 -14.68 6.04 14.58
CA LEU A 13 -14.35 6.04 13.15
C LEU A 13 -13.42 4.85 12.90
N THR A 14 -14.02 3.66 12.73
CA THR A 14 -13.30 2.49 12.28
C THR A 14 -12.98 2.74 10.81
N LEU A 15 -11.81 3.32 10.54
CA LEU A 15 -11.27 3.26 9.19
C LEU A 15 -11.08 1.78 8.88
N ALA A 16 -11.94 1.26 8.01
CA ALA A 16 -11.77 -0.06 7.44
C ALA A 16 -10.34 -0.19 6.91
N GLU A 17 -9.72 -1.33 7.17
CA GLU A 17 -8.39 -1.61 6.63
C GLU A 17 -8.49 -1.63 5.11
N CYS A 18 -7.52 -1.02 4.41
CA CYS A 18 -7.47 -1.10 2.96
C CYS A 18 -7.40 -2.57 2.54
N GLY A 19 -8.29 -3.05 1.66
CA GLY A 19 -8.32 -4.45 1.24
C GLY A 19 -6.99 -4.89 0.62
N ASP A 20 -6.68 -6.18 0.65
CA ASP A 20 -5.44 -6.69 0.04
C ASP A 20 -5.35 -6.39 -1.46
N PHE A 21 -6.48 -6.46 -2.17
CA PHE A 21 -6.58 -6.12 -3.58
C PHE A 21 -6.26 -4.64 -3.82
N ASP A 22 -6.93 -3.74 -3.11
CA ASP A 22 -6.73 -2.29 -3.25
C ASP A 22 -5.33 -1.87 -2.82
N ALA A 23 -4.77 -2.51 -1.78
CA ALA A 23 -3.42 -2.24 -1.32
C ALA A 23 -2.38 -2.64 -2.37
N LYS A 24 -2.55 -3.79 -3.02
CA LYS A 24 -1.71 -4.23 -4.15
C LYS A 24 -1.82 -3.25 -5.32
N GLN A 25 -3.03 -2.86 -5.70
CA GLN A 25 -3.25 -1.92 -6.80
C GLN A 25 -2.64 -0.53 -6.51
N ALA A 26 -2.80 -0.01 -5.29
CA ALA A 26 -2.22 1.26 -4.87
C ALA A 26 -0.69 1.22 -4.83
N ALA A 27 -0.10 0.11 -4.38
CA ALA A 27 1.34 -0.11 -4.41
C ALA A 27 1.88 -0.17 -5.85
N ASP A 28 1.24 -0.96 -6.72
CA ASP A 28 1.64 -1.10 -8.12
C ASP A 28 1.57 0.21 -8.89
N LYS A 29 0.51 1.00 -8.68
CA LYS A 29 0.38 2.33 -9.29
C LYS A 29 1.48 3.28 -8.81
N SER A 30 1.78 3.28 -7.52
CA SER A 30 2.85 4.09 -6.93
C SER A 30 4.22 3.69 -7.46
N ALA A 31 4.50 2.38 -7.52
CA ALA A 31 5.76 1.82 -7.99
C ALA A 31 6.01 2.13 -9.48
N GLN A 32 4.99 1.97 -10.34
CA GLN A 32 5.10 2.33 -11.76
C GLN A 32 5.41 3.82 -11.93
N LYS A 33 4.73 4.69 -11.19
CA LYS A 33 4.98 6.14 -11.21
C LYS A 33 6.40 6.48 -10.74
N TYR A 34 6.88 5.83 -9.69
CA TYR A 34 8.21 6.07 -9.13
C TYR A 34 9.35 5.59 -10.02
N MET A 35 9.17 4.44 -10.68
CA MET A 35 10.21 3.83 -11.51
C MET A 35 10.15 4.24 -12.99
N GLY A 36 9.03 4.81 -13.46
CA GLY A 36 8.81 5.03 -14.90
C GLY A 36 8.69 3.73 -15.71
N GLY A 37 8.34 2.62 -15.06
CA GLY A 37 8.26 1.28 -15.67
C GLY A 37 6.87 0.67 -15.63
N LYS A 38 6.76 -0.60 -16.03
CA LYS A 38 5.50 -1.37 -16.00
C LYS A 38 5.59 -2.54 -15.03
N THR A 39 4.49 -2.82 -14.33
CA THR A 39 4.42 -4.03 -13.51
C THR A 39 4.34 -5.28 -14.37
N PHE A 40 5.16 -6.29 -14.08
CA PHE A 40 5.19 -7.55 -14.83
C PHE A 40 4.66 -8.75 -14.02
N LYS A 41 4.41 -8.56 -12.72
CA LYS A 41 3.89 -9.56 -11.80
C LYS A 41 3.01 -8.90 -10.76
N SER A 42 1.98 -9.60 -10.31
CA SER A 42 1.09 -9.15 -9.24
C SER A 42 1.86 -8.83 -7.94
N ALA A 43 1.52 -7.71 -7.31
CA ALA A 43 2.05 -7.36 -6.00
C ALA A 43 1.71 -8.37 -4.90
N LEU A 44 2.58 -8.42 -3.88
CA LEU A 44 2.44 -9.28 -2.70
C LEU A 44 2.34 -8.45 -1.43
N ILE A 45 1.41 -8.81 -0.54
CA ILE A 45 1.40 -8.31 0.83
C ILE A 45 2.48 -9.10 1.59
N LEU A 46 3.48 -8.40 2.11
CA LEU A 46 4.58 -9.02 2.86
C LEU A 46 4.33 -9.01 4.36
N LYS A 47 3.76 -7.92 4.87
CA LYS A 47 3.56 -7.74 6.31
C LYS A 47 2.36 -6.83 6.58
N ARG A 48 1.65 -7.13 7.68
CA ARG A 48 0.72 -6.20 8.32
C ARG A 48 1.38 -5.66 9.59
N HIS A 49 1.57 -4.35 9.67
CA HIS A 49 2.17 -3.68 10.81
C HIS A 49 1.10 -3.38 11.87
N LEU A 50 1.31 -3.79 13.12
CA LEU A 50 0.43 -3.48 14.25
C LEU A 50 1.08 -2.41 15.15
N PRO A 51 0.29 -1.52 15.78
CA PRO A 51 -1.18 -1.44 15.75
C PRO A 51 -1.76 -0.67 14.54
N SER A 52 -0.91 -0.06 13.70
CA SER A 52 -1.32 0.87 12.64
C SER A 52 -2.09 0.24 11.47
N LYS A 53 -2.11 -1.10 11.37
CA LYS A 53 -2.69 -1.90 10.28
C LYS A 53 -2.17 -1.56 8.89
N ARG A 54 -1.03 -0.86 8.78
CA ARG A 54 -0.39 -0.58 7.49
C ARG A 54 0.12 -1.87 6.87
N LYS A 55 -0.01 -2.01 5.55
CA LYS A 55 0.50 -3.16 4.80
C LYS A 55 1.79 -2.80 4.13
N GLU A 56 2.82 -3.62 4.34
CA GLU A 56 3.99 -3.60 3.48
C GLU A 56 3.71 -4.45 2.24
N VAL A 57 3.86 -3.83 1.08
CA VAL A 57 3.52 -4.42 -0.22
C VAL A 57 4.74 -4.35 -1.12
N ALA A 58 5.07 -5.48 -1.76
CA ALA A 58 6.09 -5.55 -2.80
C ALA A 58 5.43 -5.52 -4.19
N SER A 59 5.86 -4.57 -5.01
CA SER A 59 5.49 -4.40 -6.42
C SER A 59 6.69 -4.71 -7.31
N TYR A 60 6.44 -5.35 -8.45
CA TYR A 60 7.48 -5.83 -9.36
C TYR A 60 7.45 -5.04 -10.66
N VAL A 61 8.44 -4.19 -10.90
CA VAL A 61 8.45 -3.24 -12.01
C VAL A 61 9.63 -3.53 -12.95
N TYR A 62 9.33 -3.59 -14.24
CA TYR A 62 10.32 -3.63 -15.32
C TYR A 62 10.47 -2.24 -15.93
N VAL A 63 11.71 -1.76 -16.04
CA VAL A 63 12.05 -0.47 -16.65
C VAL A 63 12.76 -0.72 -17.97
N LYS A 64 12.05 -0.48 -19.08
CA LYS A 64 12.55 -0.78 -20.43
C LYS A 64 13.78 0.04 -20.84
N ALA A 65 13.89 1.28 -20.36
CA ALA A 65 15.02 2.16 -20.69
C ALA A 65 16.35 1.62 -20.14
N ASP A 66 16.29 0.96 -18.98
CA ASP A 66 17.46 0.42 -18.29
C ASP A 66 17.63 -1.09 -18.52
N ASP A 67 16.60 -1.74 -19.07
CA ASP A 67 16.46 -3.21 -19.16
C ASP A 67 16.63 -3.92 -17.82
N LEU A 68 16.02 -3.37 -16.77
CA LEU A 68 16.16 -3.85 -15.39
C LEU A 68 14.81 -4.11 -14.73
N TYR A 69 14.80 -5.14 -13.89
CA TYR A 69 13.72 -5.56 -13.01
C TYR A 69 13.98 -5.09 -11.58
N TYR A 70 12.95 -4.51 -10.97
CA TYR A 70 12.98 -3.97 -9.62
C TYR A 70 11.87 -4.58 -8.76
N THR A 71 12.16 -4.76 -7.48
CA THR A 71 11.11 -4.86 -6.45
C THR A 71 11.04 -3.54 -5.70
N VAL A 72 9.87 -2.92 -5.68
CA VAL A 72 9.57 -1.67 -4.97
C VAL A 72 8.69 -2.02 -3.77
N TYR A 73 9.07 -1.57 -2.59
CA TYR A 73 8.36 -1.84 -1.35
C TYR A 73 7.65 -0.56 -0.90
N SER A 74 6.38 -0.68 -0.55
CA SER A 74 5.56 0.44 -0.10
C SER A 74 4.79 0.10 1.17
N LEU A 75 4.50 1.11 1.98
CA LEU A 75 3.53 1.04 3.07
C LEU A 75 2.18 1.59 2.59
N VAL A 76 1.14 0.77 2.68
CA VAL A 76 -0.24 1.17 2.36
C VAL A 76 -1.03 1.35 3.65
N ASN A 77 -1.63 2.53 3.83
CA ASN A 77 -2.46 2.83 5.00
C ASN A 77 -3.94 2.47 4.79
N SER A 78 -4.76 2.67 5.83
CA SER A 78 -6.20 2.38 5.79
C SER A 78 -7.00 3.21 4.78
N LYS A 79 -6.44 4.29 4.24
CA LYS A 79 -7.04 5.10 3.16
C LYS A 79 -6.55 4.66 1.76
N CYS A 80 -5.95 3.47 1.66
CA CYS A 80 -5.31 2.96 0.45
C CYS A 80 -4.27 3.90 -0.17
N LYS A 81 -3.64 4.76 0.64
CA LYS A 81 -2.51 5.59 0.19
C LYS A 81 -1.22 4.80 0.35
N SER A 82 -0.47 4.71 -0.75
CA SER A 82 0.82 4.02 -0.82
C SER A 82 1.97 5.01 -0.67
N GLU A 83 2.91 4.69 0.21
CA GLU A 83 4.15 5.42 0.45
C GLU A 83 5.34 4.50 0.18
N ILE A 84 6.21 4.86 -0.76
CA ILE A 84 7.37 4.05 -1.10
C ILE A 84 8.42 4.17 0.00
N ILE A 85 8.92 3.02 0.46
CA ILE A 85 9.93 2.97 1.53
C ILE A 85 11.31 2.56 1.03
N LYS A 86 11.40 1.67 0.04
CA LYS A 86 12.67 1.19 -0.53
C LYS A 86 12.45 0.50 -1.87
N ARG A 87 13.54 0.27 -2.61
CA ARG A 87 13.57 -0.61 -3.79
C ARG A 87 14.84 -1.45 -3.81
N THR A 88 14.85 -2.53 -4.58
CA THR A 88 16.07 -3.27 -4.88
C THR A 88 16.98 -2.48 -5.83
N ASN A 89 18.23 -2.91 -5.93
CA ASN A 89 19.02 -2.66 -7.13
C ASN A 89 18.39 -3.42 -8.30
N GLY A 90 18.42 -2.82 -9.49
CA GLY A 90 17.89 -3.44 -10.69
C GLY A 90 18.67 -4.71 -11.02
N LYS A 91 17.97 -5.73 -11.55
CA LYS A 91 18.57 -6.97 -12.06
C LYS A 91 18.12 -7.20 -13.49
N HIS A 92 18.95 -7.85 -14.29
CA HIS A 92 18.53 -8.44 -15.56
C HIS A 92 17.74 -9.73 -15.31
#